data_AF-A0A7G9Y039-F1
#
_entry.id   AF-A0A7G9Y039-F1
#
_cell.length_a   1.000
_cell.length_b   1.000
_cell.length_c   1.000
_cell.angle_alpha   90.00
_cell.angle_beta   90.00
_cell.angle_gamma   90.00
#
_symmetry.space_group_name_H-M   'P 1'
#
loop_
_entity.id
_entity.type
_entity.pdbx_description
1 polymer ?
#
loop_
_entity_poly.entity_id
_entity_poly.type
_entity_poly.pdbx_seq_one_letter_code
_entity_poly.pdbx_strand_id
1 'polypeptide(L)'
;MRDCRNCHRIGHVPTDILYSPDATETKSGVCVDCHAKPFNTMYESKSEHRYIECVECHPVHDAIVACDVCHTMDPSHGTECGACHDSAHDTII
;
A
#
# COMPACT_ATOMS: atom_id res chain seq x y z
N MET A 1 13.13 -20.34 2.56
CA MET A 1 14.04 -19.28 3.04
C MET A 1 13.59 -17.99 2.35
N ARG A 2 13.33 -16.90 3.09
CA ARG A 2 12.92 -15.62 2.48
C ARG A 2 14.17 -14.85 2.04
N ASP A 3 14.12 -14.25 0.86
CA ASP A 3 15.21 -13.42 0.36
C ASP A 3 15.16 -12.05 1.04
N CYS A 4 16.22 -11.72 1.78
CA CYS A 4 16.36 -10.42 2.45
C CYS A 4 16.42 -9.25 1.45
N ARG A 5 16.77 -9.51 0.19
CA ARG A 5 16.81 -8.49 -0.89
C ARG A 5 15.44 -8.04 -1.36
N ASN A 6 14.38 -8.77 -1.02
CA ASN A 6 13.01 -8.35 -1.35
C ASN A 6 12.67 -7.01 -0.69
N CYS A 7 13.24 -6.75 0.50
CA CYS A 7 13.00 -5.54 1.28
C CYS A 7 14.27 -4.68 1.48
N HIS A 8 15.48 -5.26 1.36
CA HIS A 8 16.74 -4.53 1.53
C HIS A 8 17.60 -4.61 0.27
N ARG A 9 17.46 -3.62 -0.61
CA ARG A 9 18.19 -3.57 -1.90
C ARG A 9 19.60 -2.99 -1.81
N ILE A 10 19.92 -2.29 -0.71
CA ILE A 10 21.23 -1.67 -0.48
C ILE A 10 21.88 -2.29 0.76
N GLY A 11 23.18 -2.56 0.68
CA GLY A 11 23.96 -3.06 1.82
C GLY A 11 24.32 -1.96 2.83
N HIS A 12 24.61 -2.37 4.07
CA HIS A 12 25.06 -1.48 5.15
C HIS A 12 24.07 -0.39 5.59
N VAL A 13 22.77 -0.56 5.29
CA VAL A 13 21.65 0.27 5.77
C VAL A 13 20.55 -0.60 6.40
N PRO A 14 20.84 -1.31 7.50
CA PRO A 14 19.96 -2.38 8.01
C PRO A 14 18.59 -1.90 8.50
N THR A 15 18.45 -0.62 8.84
CA THR A 15 17.18 -0.02 9.29
C THR A 15 16.31 0.45 8.14
N ASP A 16 16.89 0.60 6.94
CA ASP A 16 16.19 1.18 5.81
C ASP A 16 15.58 0.05 4.99
N ILE A 17 14.25 0.00 4.98
CA ILE A 17 13.48 -0.90 4.13
C ILE A 17 13.30 -0.20 2.78
N LEU A 18 14.00 -0.74 1.78
CA LEU A 18 14.06 -0.23 0.41
C LEU A 18 13.66 -1.37 -0.54
N TYR A 19 12.38 -1.41 -0.88
CA TYR A 19 11.83 -2.27 -1.93
C TYR A 19 11.62 -1.48 -3.24
N SER A 20 11.32 -2.17 -4.33
CA SER A 20 10.97 -1.50 -5.59
C SER A 20 9.50 -1.08 -5.55
N PRO A 21 9.15 0.14 -5.99
CA PRO A 21 7.76 0.53 -6.16
C PRO A 21 7.09 -0.17 -7.37
N ASP A 22 7.85 -0.92 -8.17
CA ASP A 22 7.31 -1.69 -9.28
C ASP A 22 6.58 -2.94 -8.76
N ALA A 23 5.26 -2.97 -8.99
CA ALA A 23 4.36 -4.06 -8.65
C ALA A 23 4.73 -5.40 -9.31
N THR A 24 5.52 -5.41 -10.39
CA THR A 24 6.04 -6.64 -11.01
C THR A 24 7.20 -7.24 -10.22
N GLU A 25 7.91 -6.43 -9.42
CA GLU A 25 9.04 -6.85 -8.60
C GLU A 25 8.68 -7.07 -7.13
N THR A 26 7.83 -6.21 -6.55
CA THR A 26 7.46 -6.26 -5.13
C THR A 26 5.97 -6.57 -5.00
N LYS A 27 5.66 -7.81 -4.63
CA LYS A 27 4.28 -8.29 -4.45
C LYS A 27 3.78 -8.09 -3.03
N SER A 28 2.50 -7.77 -2.86
CA SER A 28 1.83 -7.54 -1.56
C SER A 28 2.06 -8.65 -0.55
N GLY A 29 2.24 -9.89 -1.02
CA GLY A 29 2.56 -11.04 -0.19
C GLY A 29 3.88 -10.95 0.59
N VAL A 30 4.78 -10.02 0.28
CA VAL A 30 5.98 -9.76 1.13
C VAL A 30 5.64 -8.87 2.32
N CYS A 31 4.61 -8.04 2.20
CA CYS A 31 4.21 -7.06 3.21
C CYS A 31 3.47 -7.73 4.39
N VAL A 32 2.71 -8.79 4.12
CA VAL A 32 1.92 -9.56 5.12
C VAL A 32 2.77 -10.08 6.29
N ASP A 33 4.07 -10.27 6.06
CA ASP A 33 5.02 -10.78 7.04
C ASP A 33 5.11 -9.90 8.29
N CYS A 34 4.97 -8.58 8.12
CA CYS A 34 4.91 -7.60 9.20
C CYS A 34 3.53 -6.95 9.31
N HIS A 35 2.84 -6.78 8.18
CA HIS A 35 1.58 -6.04 8.06
C HIS A 35 0.39 -6.99 7.81
N ALA A 36 0.29 -8.07 8.59
CA ALA A 36 -0.77 -9.07 8.44
C ALA A 36 -2.19 -8.46 8.55
N LYS A 37 -2.38 -7.53 9.48
CA LYS A 37 -3.69 -6.89 9.70
C LYS A 37 -4.18 -6.12 8.46
N PRO A 38 -3.49 -5.07 7.96
CA PRO A 38 -3.96 -4.34 6.78
C PRO A 38 -3.99 -5.20 5.51
N PHE A 39 -3.07 -6.17 5.36
CA PHE A 39 -3.12 -7.12 4.24
C PHE A 39 -4.42 -7.92 4.25
N ASN A 40 -4.79 -8.51 5.39
CA ASN A 40 -6.03 -9.29 5.50
C ASN A 40 -7.26 -8.40 5.33
N THR A 41 -7.28 -7.20 5.91
CA THR A 41 -8.35 -6.22 5.73
C THR A 41 -8.59 -5.90 4.24
N MET A 42 -7.53 -5.63 3.49
CA MET A 42 -7.61 -5.35 2.05
C MET A 42 -7.99 -6.58 1.23
N TYR A 43 -7.46 -7.75 1.57
CA TYR A 43 -7.79 -9.02 0.91
C TYR A 43 -9.26 -9.40 1.08
N GLU A 44 -9.82 -9.17 2.27
CA GLU A 44 -11.21 -9.47 2.62
C GLU A 44 -12.18 -8.37 2.16
N SER A 45 -11.66 -7.18 1.83
CA SER A 45 -12.47 -6.06 1.36
C SER A 45 -13.27 -6.41 0.10
N LYS A 46 -14.39 -5.71 -0.05
CA LYS A 46 -15.23 -5.74 -1.26
C LYS A 46 -14.85 -4.66 -2.26
N SER A 47 -13.98 -3.71 -1.88
CA SER A 47 -13.46 -2.66 -2.75
C SER A 47 -12.61 -3.23 -3.87
N GLU A 48 -12.62 -2.57 -5.03
CA GLU A 48 -11.70 -2.83 -6.13
C GLU A 48 -10.23 -2.57 -5.76
N HIS A 49 -9.96 -1.75 -4.75
CA HIS A 49 -8.59 -1.52 -4.26
C HIS A 49 -7.91 -2.84 -3.86
N ARG A 50 -8.65 -3.88 -3.45
CA ARG A 50 -8.10 -5.20 -3.08
C ARG A 50 -7.21 -5.86 -4.15
N TYR A 51 -7.34 -5.44 -5.41
CA TYR A 51 -6.59 -5.99 -6.54
C TYR A 51 -5.31 -5.21 -6.87
N ILE A 52 -5.10 -4.08 -6.21
CA ILE A 52 -3.93 -3.21 -6.35
C ILE A 52 -2.82 -3.72 -5.44
N GLU A 53 -1.58 -3.69 -5.90
CA GLU A 53 -0.45 -4.13 -5.08
C GLU A 53 -0.09 -3.05 -4.05
N CYS A 54 0.32 -3.46 -2.84
CA CYS A 54 0.61 -2.53 -1.74
C CYS A 54 1.57 -1.39 -2.16
N VAL A 55 2.54 -1.69 -3.02
CA VAL A 55 3.56 -0.74 -3.46
C VAL A 55 3.06 0.36 -4.38
N GLU A 56 1.89 0.17 -5.02
CA GLU A 56 1.29 1.19 -5.87
C GLU A 56 0.76 2.36 -5.02
N CYS A 57 0.30 2.09 -3.80
CA CYS A 57 -0.07 3.11 -2.82
C CYS A 57 1.06 3.45 -1.84
N HIS A 58 1.93 2.49 -1.53
CA HIS A 58 3.08 2.63 -0.64
C HIS A 58 4.39 2.46 -1.42
N PRO A 59 4.83 3.46 -2.20
CA PRO A 59 6.02 3.32 -3.05
C PRO A 59 7.33 3.32 -2.24
N VAL A 60 7.27 3.80 -0.99
CA VAL A 60 8.38 3.83 -0.04
C VAL A 60 7.83 3.34 1.29
N HIS A 61 8.63 2.57 2.03
CA HIS A 61 8.24 2.11 3.34
C HIS A 61 7.91 3.30 4.26
N ASP A 62 6.79 3.20 4.98
CA ASP A 62 6.24 4.26 5.83
C ASP A 62 5.74 5.53 5.10
N ALA A 63 5.55 5.45 3.78
CA ALA A 63 4.93 6.51 2.98
C ALA A 63 3.67 6.00 2.27
N ILE A 64 2.70 6.89 2.04
CA ILE A 64 1.49 6.61 1.27
C ILE A 64 1.26 7.73 0.25
N VAL A 65 0.78 7.38 -0.94
CA VAL A 65 0.32 8.36 -1.94
C VAL A 65 -1.01 9.00 -1.52
N ALA A 66 -1.27 10.19 -2.03
CA ALA A 66 -2.58 10.82 -1.88
C ALA A 66 -3.61 10.19 -2.83
N CYS A 67 -4.90 10.24 -2.46
CA CYS A 67 -5.99 9.66 -3.26
C CYS A 67 -6.14 10.31 -4.64
N ASP A 68 -5.75 11.59 -4.75
CA ASP A 68 -5.83 12.40 -5.97
C ASP A 68 -4.78 12.04 -7.02
N VAL A 69 -3.82 11.17 -6.69
CA VAL A 69 -2.89 10.59 -7.66
C VAL A 69 -3.63 9.72 -8.69
N CYS A 70 -4.72 9.08 -8.28
CA CYS A 70 -5.53 8.21 -9.15
C CYS A 70 -6.96 8.71 -9.35
N HIS A 71 -7.56 9.36 -8.34
CA HIS A 71 -8.93 9.82 -8.40
C HIS A 71 -9.04 11.31 -8.75
N THR A 72 -9.90 11.64 -9.70
CA THR A 72 -10.27 13.04 -9.95
C THR A 72 -11.11 13.57 -8.78
N MET A 73 -10.65 14.65 -8.15
CA MET A 73 -11.36 15.25 -7.04
C MET A 73 -12.47 16.20 -7.50
N ASP A 74 -13.69 15.99 -7.00
CA ASP A 74 -14.77 16.96 -7.11
C ASP A 74 -14.54 18.08 -6.08
N PRO A 75 -14.47 19.36 -6.49
CA PRO A 75 -14.30 20.49 -5.58
C PRO A 75 -15.35 20.61 -4.47
N SER A 76 -16.49 19.94 -4.62
CA SER A 76 -17.58 19.89 -3.64
C SER A 76 -17.30 18.89 -2.51
N HIS A 77 -16.35 17.97 -2.70
CA HIS A 77 -15.91 17.01 -1.69
C HIS A 77 -14.73 17.58 -0.89
N GLY A 78 -14.69 17.27 0.41
CA GLY A 78 -13.55 17.60 1.27
C GLY A 78 -12.32 16.73 0.99
N THR A 79 -11.20 17.04 1.63
CA THR A 79 -9.94 16.28 1.51
C THR A 79 -9.83 15.10 2.49
N GLU A 80 -10.79 14.95 3.41
CA GLU A 80 -10.84 13.87 4.38
C GLU A 80 -11.61 12.66 3.83
N CYS A 81 -11.01 11.96 2.87
CA CYS A 81 -11.68 10.87 2.15
C CYS A 81 -12.22 9.79 3.10
N GLY A 82 -11.45 9.41 4.12
CA GLY A 82 -11.82 8.36 5.06
C GLY A 82 -12.96 8.71 6.03
N ALA A 83 -13.40 9.97 6.08
CA ALA A 83 -14.60 10.35 6.82
C ALA A 83 -15.87 9.70 6.23
N CYS A 84 -15.86 9.43 4.93
CA CYS A 84 -16.97 8.80 4.21
C CYS A 84 -16.59 7.48 3.54
N HIS A 85 -15.32 7.31 3.14
CA HIS A 85 -14.84 6.15 2.41
C HIS A 85 -14.10 5.12 3.28
N ASP A 86 -14.14 5.26 4.61
CA ASP A 86 -13.41 4.40 5.56
C ASP A 86 -11.89 4.35 5.26
N SER A 87 -11.20 3.29 5.64
CA SER A 87 -9.77 3.08 5.40
C SER A 87 -9.45 2.81 3.93
N ALA A 88 -8.28 3.25 3.46
CA ALA A 88 -7.74 2.87 2.16
C ALA A 88 -7.60 1.35 1.96
N HIS A 89 -7.50 0.59 3.07
CA HIS A 89 -7.48 -0.88 3.05
C HIS A 89 -8.88 -1.53 3.08
N ASP A 90 -9.96 -0.77 3.23
CA ASP A 90 -11.34 -1.30 3.18
C ASP A 90 -12.34 -0.22 2.76
N THR A 91 -12.11 0.39 1.59
CA THR A 91 -12.94 1.51 1.19
C THR A 91 -14.37 1.05 0.89
N ILE A 92 -15.38 1.68 1.48
CA ILE A 92 -16.79 1.21 1.43
C ILE A 92 -17.57 1.57 0.15
N ILE A 93 -16.90 1.79 -0.98
CA ILE A 93 -17.56 2.08 -2.28
C ILE A 93 -18.03 0.78 -2.94
#